data_AF-A0A9D1WA20-F1
#
_entry.id   AF-A0A9D1WA20-F1
#
_cell.length_a   1.000
_cell.length_b   1.000
_cell.length_c   1.000
_cell.angle_alpha   90.00
_cell.angle_beta   90.00
_cell.angle_gamma   90.00
#
_symmetry.space_group_name_H-M   'P 1'
#
loop_
_entity.id
_entity.type
_entity.pdbx_description
1 polymer ?
#
loop_
_entity_poly.entity_id
_entity_poly.type
_entity_poly.pdbx_seq_one_letter_code
_entity_poly.pdbx_strand_id
1 'polypeptide(L)'
;MSNKKDNQVKYKAPALEKGLDILEFLALHSTPQSQAEIAIGLEKSPNELYRMLASLESRGYIHRDLISSKYSLTLKLYYLSHNHSLVDKLRTAALQPMRDASLIIKQPCHLSVIYDNKVLVIAYSKSPTPIAVMIGEGNLYALSPTASGKVLLAFSNSEEREYALDYDPEYKNLDQKEKEKYLQELKSIYSKGYCEMPSSYAQGVVNFSIPIGNTPRGVLASLTVSKLVTLKPEDKVTDQEIIEQMKICKEKIEANLGINL
;
A
#
# COMPACT_ATOMS: atom_id res chain seq x y z
N MET A 1 -5.46 -7.83 40.24
CA MET A 1 -5.96 -8.73 39.19
C MET A 1 -7.43 -8.39 38.93
N SER A 2 -7.74 -7.73 37.82
CA SER A 2 -9.06 -7.79 37.19
C SER A 2 -8.91 -7.39 35.71
N ASN A 3 -9.57 -8.16 34.86
CA ASN A 3 -9.35 -8.32 33.42
C ASN A 3 -9.47 -7.02 32.61
N LYS A 4 -8.41 -6.67 31.87
CA LYS A 4 -8.37 -5.61 30.85
C LYS A 4 -8.32 -6.21 29.42
N LYS A 5 -9.01 -7.34 29.20
CA LYS A 5 -8.98 -8.10 27.92
C LYS A 5 -10.34 -8.29 27.25
N ASP A 6 -11.34 -7.46 27.58
CA ASP A 6 -12.72 -7.67 27.13
C ASP A 6 -13.33 -6.44 26.43
N ASN A 7 -12.55 -5.80 25.55
CA ASN A 7 -13.06 -4.74 24.67
C ASN A 7 -12.91 -5.09 23.17
N GLN A 8 -13.06 -6.37 22.83
CA GLN A 8 -13.21 -6.79 21.43
C GLN A 8 -14.64 -6.52 20.94
N VAL A 9 -14.77 -5.46 20.14
CA VAL A 9 -15.81 -5.18 19.12
C VAL A 9 -17.21 -5.70 19.45
N LYS A 10 -18.01 -4.89 20.14
CA LYS A 10 -19.39 -5.20 20.56
C LYS A 10 -20.47 -5.00 19.49
N TYR A 11 -20.10 -4.84 18.22
CA TYR A 11 -21.02 -4.76 17.08
C TYR A 11 -20.46 -5.54 15.89
N LYS A 12 -20.72 -6.85 15.82
CA LYS A 12 -20.52 -7.63 14.60
C LYS A 12 -21.78 -7.57 13.78
N ALA A 13 -21.66 -7.32 12.47
CA ALA A 13 -22.75 -7.41 11.51
C ALA A 13 -22.51 -8.66 10.64
N PRO A 14 -22.93 -9.87 11.07
CA PRO A 14 -22.46 -11.13 10.49
C PRO A 14 -22.80 -11.30 9.01
N ALA A 15 -23.89 -10.68 8.55
CA ALA A 15 -24.26 -10.68 7.13
C ALA A 15 -23.34 -9.79 6.28
N LEU A 16 -22.85 -8.67 6.84
CA LEU A 16 -21.91 -7.79 6.15
C LEU A 16 -20.55 -8.48 6.00
N GLU A 17 -20.01 -9.06 7.09
CA GLU A 17 -18.75 -9.82 7.07
C GLU A 17 -18.79 -10.90 5.98
N LYS A 18 -19.84 -11.74 5.98
CA LYS A 18 -20.04 -12.76 4.94
C LYS A 18 -20.11 -12.18 3.52
N GLY A 19 -20.68 -10.99 3.36
CA GLY A 19 -20.72 -10.30 2.08
C GLY A 19 -19.34 -9.84 1.62
N LEU A 20 -18.51 -9.34 2.53
CA LEU A 20 -17.13 -8.94 2.24
C LEU A 20 -16.25 -10.16 1.93
N ASP A 21 -16.36 -11.22 2.72
CA ASP A 21 -15.65 -12.49 2.49
C ASP A 21 -15.90 -13.04 1.07
N ILE A 22 -17.14 -12.97 0.58
CA ILE A 22 -17.49 -13.38 -0.79
C ILE A 22 -16.76 -12.54 -1.84
N LEU A 23 -16.71 -11.21 -1.65
CA LEU A 23 -16.05 -10.32 -2.61
C LEU A 23 -14.55 -10.57 -2.67
N GLU A 24 -13.91 -10.75 -1.51
CA GLU A 24 -12.49 -11.06 -1.39
C GLU A 24 -12.16 -12.43 -1.99
N PHE A 25 -12.98 -13.43 -1.70
CA PHE A 25 -12.85 -14.76 -2.30
C PHE A 25 -12.90 -14.70 -3.83
N LEU A 26 -13.91 -14.03 -4.40
CA LEU A 26 -14.03 -13.89 -5.85
C LEU A 26 -12.90 -13.06 -6.46
N ALA A 27 -12.32 -12.11 -5.73
CA ALA A 27 -11.18 -11.30 -6.22
C ALA A 27 -9.90 -12.13 -6.42
N LEU A 28 -9.73 -13.20 -5.65
CA LEU A 28 -8.57 -14.09 -5.73
C LEU A 28 -8.71 -15.17 -6.82
N HIS A 29 -9.89 -15.30 -7.43
CA HIS A 29 -10.18 -16.32 -8.43
C HIS A 29 -10.39 -15.68 -9.82
N SER A 30 -9.56 -16.07 -10.78
CA SER A 30 -9.63 -15.58 -12.17
C SER A 30 -10.76 -16.19 -13.00
N THR A 31 -11.51 -17.16 -12.44
CA THR A 31 -12.65 -17.82 -13.09
C THR A 31 -13.93 -17.70 -12.24
N PRO A 32 -15.13 -17.64 -12.86
CA PRO A 32 -16.39 -17.61 -12.13
C PRO A 32 -16.56 -18.81 -11.19
N GLN A 33 -17.16 -18.59 -10.02
CA GLN A 33 -17.33 -19.60 -8.96
C GLN A 33 -18.81 -19.85 -8.66
N SER A 34 -19.20 -21.11 -8.52
CA SER A 34 -20.54 -21.49 -8.07
C SER A 34 -20.73 -21.23 -6.57
N GLN A 35 -21.98 -21.14 -6.12
CA GLN A 35 -22.28 -20.97 -4.69
C GLN A 35 -21.69 -22.07 -3.80
N ALA A 36 -21.60 -23.31 -4.29
CA ALA A 36 -20.99 -24.42 -3.56
C ALA A 36 -19.47 -24.26 -3.45
N GLU A 37 -18.79 -23.88 -4.54
CA GLU A 37 -17.35 -23.61 -4.56
C GLU A 37 -16.98 -22.46 -3.59
N ILE A 38 -17.76 -21.37 -3.59
CA ILE A 38 -17.56 -20.23 -2.68
C ILE A 38 -17.79 -20.67 -1.22
N ALA A 39 -18.85 -21.44 -0.95
CA ALA A 39 -19.15 -21.91 0.41
C ALA A 39 -18.05 -22.81 0.97
N ILE A 40 -17.52 -23.74 0.15
CA ILE A 40 -16.38 -24.58 0.51
C ILE A 40 -15.15 -23.72 0.80
N GLY A 41 -14.83 -22.77 -0.09
CA GLY A 41 -13.65 -21.91 0.06
C GLY A 41 -13.67 -20.97 1.27
N LEU A 42 -14.87 -20.63 1.76
CA LEU A 42 -15.06 -19.77 2.94
C LEU A 42 -15.39 -20.56 4.22
N GLU A 43 -15.38 -21.89 4.17
CA GLU A 43 -15.78 -22.78 5.28
C GLU A 43 -17.18 -22.42 5.84
N LYS A 44 -18.14 -22.15 4.94
CA LYS A 44 -19.55 -21.83 5.26
C LYS A 44 -20.49 -22.81 4.57
N SER A 45 -21.76 -22.79 4.95
CA SER A 45 -22.81 -23.50 4.19
C SER A 45 -23.35 -22.64 3.03
N PRO A 46 -23.79 -23.26 1.91
CA PRO A 46 -24.42 -22.53 0.80
C PRO A 46 -25.60 -21.66 1.25
N ASN A 47 -26.45 -22.16 2.15
CA ASN A 47 -27.61 -21.42 2.66
C ASN A 47 -27.22 -20.17 3.45
N GLU A 48 -26.07 -20.19 4.12
CA GLU A 48 -25.56 -19.03 4.84
C GLU A 48 -25.09 -17.89 3.92
N LEU A 49 -24.69 -18.20 2.69
CA LEU A 49 -24.18 -17.21 1.72
C LEU A 49 -25.25 -16.72 0.75
N TYR A 50 -26.34 -17.48 0.56
CA TYR A 50 -27.38 -17.17 -0.43
C TYR A 50 -27.90 -15.73 -0.36
N ARG A 51 -28.27 -15.26 0.84
CA ARG A 51 -28.80 -13.91 1.04
C ARG A 51 -27.77 -12.83 0.72
N MET A 52 -26.49 -13.11 0.92
CA MET A 52 -25.40 -12.17 0.67
C MET A 52 -25.06 -12.14 -0.82
N LEU A 53 -25.01 -13.30 -1.49
CA LEU A 53 -24.88 -13.39 -2.95
C LEU A 53 -26.01 -12.63 -3.66
N ALA A 54 -27.27 -12.85 -3.26
CA ALA A 54 -28.41 -12.13 -3.82
C ALA A 54 -28.33 -10.62 -3.57
N SER A 55 -27.90 -10.20 -2.38
CA SER A 55 -27.72 -8.77 -2.07
C SER A 55 -26.57 -8.14 -2.86
N LEU A 56 -25.46 -8.84 -3.07
CA LEU A 56 -24.33 -8.36 -3.86
C LEU A 56 -24.68 -8.29 -5.34
N GLU A 57 -25.41 -9.28 -5.86
CA GLU A 57 -25.87 -9.35 -7.25
C GLU A 57 -26.87 -8.22 -7.55
N SER A 58 -27.91 -8.06 -6.73
CA SER A 58 -28.90 -6.98 -6.87
C SER A 58 -28.29 -5.58 -6.77
N ARG A 59 -27.22 -5.44 -5.97
CA ARG A 59 -26.44 -4.19 -5.88
C ARG A 59 -25.38 -4.11 -6.98
N GLY A 60 -25.27 -5.08 -7.88
CA GLY A 60 -24.36 -5.08 -9.02
C GLY A 60 -22.88 -5.18 -8.65
N TYR A 61 -22.53 -5.68 -7.46
CA TYR A 61 -21.12 -5.97 -7.12
C TYR A 61 -20.63 -7.24 -7.82
N ILE A 62 -21.50 -8.25 -7.90
CA ILE A 62 -21.23 -9.52 -8.58
C ILE A 62 -22.26 -9.74 -9.69
N HIS A 63 -21.89 -10.55 -10.68
CA HIS A 63 -22.78 -11.01 -11.73
C HIS A 63 -22.93 -12.53 -11.62
N ARG A 64 -24.16 -13.02 -11.69
CA ARG A 64 -24.46 -14.44 -11.82
C ARG A 64 -24.76 -14.78 -13.28
N ASP A 65 -23.97 -15.66 -13.86
CA ASP A 65 -24.24 -16.18 -15.19
C ASP A 65 -25.48 -17.10 -15.15
N LEU A 66 -26.42 -16.89 -16.08
CA LEU A 66 -27.72 -17.56 -16.06
C LEU A 66 -27.64 -19.04 -16.46
N ILE A 67 -26.63 -19.43 -17.23
CA ILE A 67 -26.48 -20.81 -17.74
C ILE A 67 -25.72 -21.65 -16.71
N SER A 68 -24.55 -21.19 -16.28
CA SER A 68 -23.68 -21.91 -15.35
C SER A 68 -24.03 -21.70 -13.88
N SER A 69 -24.85 -20.69 -13.55
CA SER A 69 -25.13 -20.26 -12.17
C SER A 69 -23.87 -19.90 -11.36
N LYS A 70 -22.78 -19.55 -12.04
CA LYS A 70 -21.53 -19.12 -11.41
C LYS A 70 -21.49 -17.60 -11.28
N TYR A 71 -20.83 -17.14 -10.23
CA TYR A 71 -20.68 -15.74 -9.86
C TYR A 71 -19.29 -15.24 -10.22
N SER A 72 -19.20 -14.01 -10.71
CA SER A 72 -17.96 -13.28 -10.93
C SER A 72 -18.08 -11.85 -10.42
N LEU A 73 -16.94 -11.21 -10.11
CA LEU A 73 -16.92 -9.78 -9.81
C LEU A 73 -17.28 -8.97 -11.07
N THR A 74 -18.03 -7.89 -10.88
CA THR A 74 -18.22 -6.87 -11.92
C THR A 74 -17.15 -5.77 -11.80
N LEU A 75 -17.18 -4.80 -12.72
CA LEU A 75 -16.37 -3.59 -12.62
C LEU A 75 -16.84 -2.60 -11.54
N LYS A 76 -17.88 -2.92 -10.76
CA LYS A 76 -18.42 -1.98 -9.77
C LYS A 76 -17.43 -1.67 -8.64
N LEU A 77 -16.65 -2.64 -8.17
CA LEU A 77 -15.62 -2.39 -7.16
C LEU A 77 -14.52 -1.47 -7.72
N TYR A 78 -14.11 -1.68 -8.97
CA TYR A 78 -13.20 -0.79 -9.68
C TYR A 78 -13.79 0.63 -9.81
N TYR A 79 -15.04 0.75 -10.23
CA TYR A 79 -15.72 2.04 -10.34
C TYR A 79 -15.82 2.75 -8.98
N LEU A 80 -16.17 2.05 -7.90
CA LEU A 80 -16.27 2.63 -6.55
C LEU A 80 -14.90 3.01 -5.99
N SER A 81 -13.86 2.22 -6.26
CA SER A 81 -12.49 2.60 -5.87
C SER A 81 -11.97 3.78 -6.68
N HIS A 82 -12.49 4.00 -7.90
CA HIS A 82 -12.05 5.07 -8.80
C HIS A 82 -12.93 6.33 -8.79
N ASN A 83 -14.09 6.33 -8.11
CA ASN A 83 -14.90 7.53 -7.91
C ASN A 83 -14.50 8.22 -6.60
N HIS A 84 -13.73 9.29 -6.73
CA HIS A 84 -13.35 10.18 -5.64
C HIS A 84 -12.43 9.59 -4.56
N SER A 85 -11.58 8.60 -4.87
CA SER A 85 -10.58 8.16 -3.91
C SER A 85 -9.40 9.14 -3.87
N LEU A 86 -8.89 9.40 -2.66
CA LEU A 86 -7.63 10.10 -2.46
C LEU A 86 -6.47 9.41 -3.21
N VAL A 87 -6.55 8.09 -3.36
CA VAL A 87 -5.57 7.27 -4.09
C VAL A 87 -5.55 7.64 -5.58
N ASP A 88 -6.70 7.82 -6.24
CA ASP A 88 -6.71 8.24 -7.65
C ASP A 88 -6.16 9.64 -7.84
N LYS A 89 -6.47 10.55 -6.91
CA LYS A 89 -5.92 11.92 -6.93
C LYS A 89 -4.40 11.87 -6.79
N LEU A 90 -3.89 11.12 -5.81
CA LEU A 90 -2.46 10.91 -5.60
C LEU A 90 -1.78 10.32 -6.82
N ARG A 91 -2.36 9.24 -7.37
CA ARG A 91 -1.84 8.55 -8.55
C ARG A 91 -1.81 9.48 -9.76
N THR A 92 -2.92 10.17 -10.04
CA THR A 92 -3.04 11.11 -11.17
C THR A 92 -2.06 12.26 -11.03
N ALA A 93 -1.90 12.81 -9.81
CA ALA A 93 -0.94 13.87 -9.53
C ALA A 93 0.52 13.42 -9.70
N ALA A 94 0.81 12.13 -9.51
CA ALA A 94 2.17 11.61 -9.42
C ALA A 94 2.72 10.97 -10.69
N LEU A 95 1.89 10.42 -11.56
CA LEU A 95 2.38 9.67 -12.74
C LEU A 95 3.36 10.46 -13.62
N GLN A 96 3.04 11.71 -13.96
CA GLN A 96 3.92 12.52 -14.82
C GLN A 96 5.20 12.98 -14.09
N PRO A 97 5.15 13.58 -12.88
CA PRO A 97 6.36 13.91 -12.12
C PRO A 97 7.29 12.72 -11.88
N MET A 98 6.73 11.56 -11.55
CA MET A 98 7.50 10.32 -11.33
C MET A 98 8.20 9.86 -12.61
N ARG A 99 7.52 9.95 -13.75
CA ARG A 99 8.08 9.63 -15.07
C ARG A 99 9.27 10.53 -15.38
N ASP A 100 9.12 11.84 -15.20
CA ASP A 100 10.20 12.81 -15.43
C ASP A 100 11.40 12.51 -14.52
N ALA A 101 11.16 12.29 -13.22
CA ALA A 101 12.21 11.97 -12.26
C ALA A 101 12.95 10.69 -12.65
N SER A 102 12.21 9.62 -13.02
CA SER A 102 12.79 8.33 -13.42
C SER A 102 13.66 8.45 -14.68
N LEU A 103 13.27 9.31 -15.63
CA LEU A 103 14.06 9.56 -16.84
C LEU A 103 15.38 10.28 -16.52
N ILE A 104 15.35 11.23 -15.57
CA ILE A 104 16.54 12.01 -15.17
C ILE A 104 17.52 11.14 -14.38
N ILE A 105 17.05 10.47 -13.33
CA ILE A 105 17.91 9.66 -12.44
C ILE A 105 18.22 8.27 -12.99
N LYS A 106 17.55 7.86 -14.07
CA LYS A 106 17.65 6.52 -14.66
C LYS A 106 17.41 5.37 -13.66
N GLN A 107 16.48 5.59 -12.71
CA GLN A 107 16.06 4.60 -11.72
C GLN A 107 14.53 4.56 -11.66
N PRO A 108 13.93 3.41 -11.32
CA PRO A 108 12.50 3.31 -11.13
C PRO A 108 12.10 4.01 -9.82
N CYS A 109 10.85 4.50 -9.78
CA CYS A 109 10.25 4.99 -8.54
C CYS A 109 8.81 4.53 -8.40
N HIS A 110 8.33 4.48 -7.16
CA HIS A 110 6.96 4.10 -6.85
C HIS A 110 6.37 5.02 -5.78
N LEU A 111 5.05 5.18 -5.82
CA LEU A 111 4.28 5.86 -4.80
C LEU A 111 3.52 4.83 -3.98
N SER A 112 3.53 5.00 -2.66
CA SER A 112 2.91 4.04 -1.75
C SER A 112 2.18 4.71 -0.60
N VAL A 113 1.19 4.01 -0.04
CA VAL A 113 0.35 4.47 1.08
C VAL A 113 0.26 3.38 2.14
N ILE A 114 -0.15 3.74 3.36
CA ILE A 114 -0.55 2.73 4.35
C ILE A 114 -1.93 2.19 3.96
N TYR A 115 -2.04 0.88 3.83
CA TYR A 115 -3.30 0.16 3.65
C TYR A 115 -3.26 -1.12 4.49
N ASP A 116 -4.22 -1.28 5.40
CA ASP A 116 -4.32 -2.47 6.27
C ASP A 116 -2.98 -2.83 6.97
N ASN A 117 -2.34 -1.82 7.59
CA ASN A 117 -1.05 -1.96 8.27
C ASN A 117 0.08 -2.53 7.39
N LYS A 118 -0.03 -2.33 6.07
CA LYS A 118 0.97 -2.68 5.06
C LYS A 118 1.26 -1.47 4.18
N VAL A 119 2.37 -1.54 3.47
CA VAL A 119 2.67 -0.63 2.36
C VAL A 119 1.95 -1.13 1.12
N LEU A 120 1.00 -0.35 0.60
CA LEU A 120 0.38 -0.59 -0.71
C LEU A 120 1.02 0.30 -1.76
N VAL A 121 1.48 -0.30 -2.85
CA VAL A 121 2.00 0.44 -4.00
C VAL A 121 0.85 0.86 -4.90
N ILE A 122 0.69 2.17 -5.10
CA ILE A 122 -0.44 2.76 -5.84
C ILE A 122 -0.04 3.37 -7.17
N ALA A 123 1.25 3.60 -7.41
CA ALA A 123 1.77 4.04 -8.70
C ALA A 123 3.21 3.56 -8.88
N TYR A 124 3.58 3.23 -10.11
CA TYR A 124 4.95 2.86 -10.46
C TYR A 124 5.40 3.57 -11.74
N SER A 125 6.65 4.04 -11.74
CA SER A 125 7.33 4.58 -12.90
C SER A 125 8.59 3.77 -13.18
N LYS A 126 8.69 3.29 -14.42
CA LYS A 126 9.82 2.47 -14.86
C LYS A 126 11.07 3.31 -15.10
N SER A 127 12.23 2.70 -14.86
CA SER A 127 13.49 3.20 -15.37
C SER A 127 13.54 3.16 -16.90
N PRO A 128 14.23 4.10 -17.58
CA PRO A 128 14.58 3.97 -19.00
C PRO A 128 15.68 2.92 -19.27
N THR A 129 16.33 2.37 -18.25
CA THR A 129 17.43 1.41 -18.41
C THR A 129 16.92 0.00 -18.80
N PRO A 130 17.73 -0.80 -19.51
CA PRO A 130 17.36 -2.18 -19.85
C PRO A 130 17.18 -3.11 -18.64
N ILE A 131 17.85 -2.79 -17.52
CA ILE A 131 17.78 -3.55 -16.27
C ILE A 131 17.39 -2.59 -15.15
N ALA A 132 16.32 -2.91 -14.42
CA ALA A 132 15.82 -2.15 -13.29
C ALA A 132 14.97 -3.03 -12.36
N VAL A 133 14.84 -2.60 -11.12
CA VAL A 133 13.96 -3.25 -10.13
C VAL A 133 12.51 -2.90 -10.44
N MET A 134 11.62 -3.90 -10.50
CA MET A 134 10.19 -3.69 -10.67
C MET A 134 9.46 -3.87 -9.33
N ILE A 135 8.70 -2.85 -8.92
CA ILE A 135 7.81 -2.88 -7.76
C ILE A 135 6.40 -2.57 -8.27
N GLY A 136 5.59 -3.61 -8.47
CA GLY A 136 4.30 -3.52 -9.16
C GLY A 136 3.23 -2.77 -8.37
N GLU A 137 2.37 -2.03 -9.09
CA GLU A 137 1.13 -1.48 -8.55
C GLU A 137 0.24 -2.61 -7.99
N GLY A 138 -0.40 -2.38 -6.85
CA GLY A 138 -1.23 -3.36 -6.14
C GLY A 138 -0.46 -4.28 -5.19
N ASN A 139 0.87 -4.29 -5.23
CA ASN A 139 1.66 -5.10 -4.30
C ASN A 139 1.60 -4.56 -2.87
N LEU A 140 1.58 -5.50 -1.92
CA LEU A 140 1.61 -5.23 -0.48
C LEU A 140 2.96 -5.66 0.10
N TYR A 141 3.55 -4.81 0.94
CA TYR A 141 4.80 -5.09 1.67
C TYR A 141 4.63 -4.80 3.17
N ALA A 142 5.47 -5.42 4.00
CA ALA A 142 5.49 -5.12 5.43
C ALA A 142 5.95 -3.66 5.68
N LEU A 143 5.39 -3.01 6.70
CA LEU A 143 5.73 -1.63 7.04
C LEU A 143 7.15 -1.52 7.57
N SER A 144 7.46 -2.21 8.66
CA SER A 144 8.67 -1.97 9.43
C SER A 144 10.00 -2.18 8.68
N PRO A 145 10.16 -3.19 7.83
CA PRO A 145 11.43 -3.41 7.16
C PRO A 145 11.62 -2.53 5.90
N THR A 146 10.60 -1.80 5.44
CA THR A 146 10.68 -1.03 4.19
C THR A 146 10.99 0.44 4.42
N ALA A 147 11.74 1.05 3.50
CA ALA A 147 12.03 2.49 3.53
C ALA A 147 10.73 3.33 3.44
N SER A 148 9.80 2.92 2.58
CA SER A 148 8.48 3.55 2.46
C SER A 148 7.67 3.41 3.73
N GLY A 149 7.61 2.22 4.33
CA GLY A 149 6.90 2.00 5.58
C GLY A 149 7.47 2.82 6.74
N LYS A 150 8.80 2.91 6.86
CA LYS A 150 9.43 3.78 7.87
C LYS A 150 9.12 5.26 7.65
N VAL A 151 9.12 5.75 6.41
CA VAL A 151 8.70 7.14 6.12
C VAL A 151 7.23 7.36 6.45
N LEU A 152 6.35 6.45 6.04
CA LEU A 152 4.93 6.54 6.35
C LEU A 152 4.71 6.60 7.87
N LEU A 153 5.30 5.67 8.62
CA LEU A 153 5.22 5.62 10.09
C LEU A 153 5.85 6.85 10.76
N ALA A 154 7.01 7.32 10.29
CA ALA A 154 7.71 8.47 10.88
C ALA A 154 6.89 9.77 10.80
N PHE A 155 6.08 9.92 9.75
CA PHE A 155 5.24 11.10 9.52
C PHE A 155 3.75 10.89 9.88
N SER A 156 3.32 9.69 10.26
CA SER A 156 2.03 9.45 10.90
C SER A 156 1.97 10.07 12.30
N ASN A 157 0.76 10.44 12.73
CA ASN A 157 0.51 10.80 14.11
C ASN A 157 0.77 9.60 15.06
N SER A 158 0.90 9.85 16.37
CA SER A 158 1.28 8.81 17.33
C SER A 158 0.27 7.67 17.41
N GLU A 159 -1.03 7.97 17.36
CA GLU A 159 -2.09 6.96 17.47
C GLU A 159 -2.11 6.02 16.26
N GLU A 160 -2.07 6.57 15.04
CA GLU A 160 -2.00 5.77 13.80
C GLU A 160 -0.71 4.94 13.72
N ARG A 161 0.42 5.51 14.16
CA ARG A 161 1.71 4.82 14.18
C ARG A 161 1.69 3.65 15.16
N GLU A 162 1.21 3.86 16.38
CA GLU A 162 1.11 2.80 17.38
C GLU A 162 0.17 1.69 16.91
N TYR A 163 -0.99 2.05 16.36
CA TYR A 163 -1.91 1.09 15.76
C TYR A 163 -1.21 0.27 14.65
N ALA A 164 -0.57 0.92 13.68
CA ALA A 164 0.09 0.21 12.59
C ALA A 164 1.19 -0.74 13.06
N LEU A 165 1.98 -0.34 14.06
CA LEU A 165 3.05 -1.17 14.63
C LEU A 165 2.53 -2.37 15.43
N ASP A 166 1.39 -2.24 16.12
CA ASP A 166 0.77 -3.32 16.90
C ASP A 166 0.25 -4.49 16.03
N TYR A 167 -0.01 -4.20 14.75
CA TYR A 167 -0.46 -5.17 13.74
C TYR A 167 0.64 -5.60 12.77
N ASP A 168 1.86 -5.04 12.84
CA ASP A 168 2.98 -5.42 11.99
C ASP A 168 3.77 -6.60 12.61
N PRO A 169 3.73 -7.81 12.02
CA PRO A 169 4.44 -8.97 12.54
C PRO A 169 5.96 -8.75 12.66
N GLU A 170 6.55 -8.03 11.72
CA GLU A 170 8.00 -7.79 11.69
C GLU A 170 8.44 -6.92 12.86
N TYR A 171 7.66 -5.87 13.19
CA TYR A 171 7.91 -5.06 14.38
C TYR A 171 7.71 -5.84 15.68
N LYS A 172 6.67 -6.67 15.73
CA LYS A 172 6.32 -7.40 16.96
C LYS A 172 7.38 -8.39 17.38
N ASN A 173 8.04 -9.01 16.40
CA ASN A 173 9.11 -9.97 16.59
C ASN A 173 10.41 -9.35 17.12
N LEU A 174 10.55 -8.03 17.08
CA LEU A 174 11.69 -7.31 17.66
C LEU A 174 11.65 -7.37 19.19
N ASP A 175 12.83 -7.47 19.80
CA ASP A 175 13.00 -7.30 21.24
C ASP A 175 12.80 -5.84 21.68
N GLN A 176 12.79 -5.60 22.99
CA GLN A 176 12.54 -4.26 23.54
C GLN A 176 13.59 -3.23 23.11
N LYS A 177 14.87 -3.61 23.05
CA LYS A 177 15.98 -2.74 22.68
C LYS A 177 15.94 -2.41 21.18
N GLU A 178 15.57 -3.39 20.37
CA GLU A 178 15.36 -3.24 18.93
C GLU A 178 14.17 -2.31 18.64
N LYS A 179 13.06 -2.44 19.39
CA LYS A 179 11.91 -1.52 19.29
C LYS A 179 12.29 -0.08 19.65
N GLU A 180 13.05 0.11 20.72
CA GLU A 180 13.54 1.45 21.10
C GLU A 180 14.43 2.06 20.01
N LYS A 181 15.35 1.26 19.44
CA LYS A 181 16.19 1.69 18.31
C LYS A 181 15.34 2.03 17.08
N TYR A 182 14.33 1.23 16.78
CA TYR A 182 13.43 1.46 15.66
C TYR A 182 12.66 2.78 15.81
N LEU A 183 12.11 3.05 17.00
CA LEU A 183 11.42 4.30 17.28
C LEU A 183 12.36 5.52 17.22
N GLN A 184 13.61 5.38 17.63
CA GLN A 184 14.64 6.42 17.45
C GLN A 184 14.95 6.66 15.97
N GLU A 185 15.02 5.60 15.16
CA GLU A 185 15.20 5.70 13.72
C GLU A 185 14.03 6.47 13.05
N LEU A 186 12.79 6.18 13.43
CA LEU A 186 11.62 6.94 12.94
C LEU A 186 11.71 8.43 13.28
N LYS A 187 12.16 8.77 14.50
CA LYS A 187 12.38 10.18 14.89
C LYS A 187 13.46 10.84 14.02
N SER A 188 14.55 10.13 13.75
CA SER A 188 15.62 10.61 12.87
C SER A 188 15.10 10.84 11.44
N ILE A 189 14.33 9.91 10.89
CA ILE A 189 13.71 10.03 9.55
C ILE A 189 12.80 11.25 9.48
N TYR A 190 11.98 11.48 10.51
CA TYR A 190 11.13 12.67 10.59
C TYR A 190 11.94 13.97 10.56
N SER A 191 12.99 14.07 11.37
CA SER A 191 13.87 15.25 11.41
C SER A 191 14.68 15.44 10.12
N LYS A 192 15.12 14.35 9.48
CA LYS A 192 15.92 14.38 8.25
C LYS A 192 15.09 14.66 7.00
N GLY A 193 13.80 14.29 7.02
CA GLY A 193 12.89 14.42 5.89
C GLY A 193 12.95 13.27 4.86
N TYR A 194 13.78 12.25 5.09
CA TYR A 194 13.89 11.09 4.19
C TYR A 194 14.44 9.86 4.91
N CYS A 195 14.18 8.69 4.34
CA CYS A 195 14.81 7.42 4.70
C CYS A 195 15.69 6.94 3.56
N GLU A 196 16.89 6.45 3.90
CA GLU A 196 17.79 5.77 2.99
C GLU A 196 18.22 4.47 3.66
N MET A 197 17.98 3.34 3.01
CA MET A 197 18.38 2.05 3.54
C MET A 197 18.49 0.97 2.45
N PRO A 198 19.32 -0.06 2.66
CA PRO A 198 19.30 -1.27 1.84
C PRO A 198 17.90 -1.90 1.83
N SER A 199 17.52 -2.51 0.69
CA SER A 199 16.26 -3.23 0.57
C SER A 199 16.28 -4.53 1.37
N SER A 200 15.25 -4.75 2.18
CA SER A 200 15.01 -6.02 2.86
C SER A 200 14.56 -7.14 1.93
N TYR A 201 14.08 -6.81 0.72
CA TYR A 201 13.50 -7.77 -0.24
C TYR A 201 14.43 -8.11 -1.41
N ALA A 202 15.45 -7.29 -1.69
CA ALA A 202 16.31 -7.47 -2.85
C ALA A 202 17.75 -7.07 -2.56
N GLN A 203 18.68 -8.02 -2.69
CA GLN A 203 20.10 -7.76 -2.53
C GLN A 203 20.61 -6.84 -3.64
N GLY A 204 21.52 -5.93 -3.28
CA GLY A 204 22.09 -4.96 -4.23
C GLY A 204 21.14 -3.79 -4.56
N VAL A 205 20.04 -3.62 -3.81
CA VAL A 205 19.12 -2.49 -3.97
C VAL A 205 19.19 -1.59 -2.75
N VAL A 206 19.30 -0.28 -2.97
CA VAL A 206 19.17 0.75 -1.93
C VAL A 206 17.92 1.56 -2.22
N ASN A 207 17.06 1.71 -1.22
CA ASN A 207 15.83 2.48 -1.32
C ASN A 207 16.00 3.86 -0.69
N PHE A 208 15.49 4.87 -1.38
CA PHE A 208 15.38 6.25 -0.90
C PHE A 208 13.91 6.59 -0.85
N SER A 209 13.40 7.02 0.30
CA SER A 209 11.98 7.34 0.49
C SER A 209 11.79 8.71 1.11
N ILE A 210 10.81 9.47 0.60
CA ILE A 210 10.42 10.78 1.13
C ILE A 210 8.90 10.87 1.30
N PRO A 211 8.40 11.67 2.26
CA PRO A 211 6.96 11.85 2.48
C PRO A 211 6.34 12.78 1.43
N ILE A 212 5.11 12.48 1.00
CA ILE A 212 4.28 13.30 0.13
C ILE A 212 3.03 13.74 0.90
N GLY A 213 2.76 15.04 0.90
CA GLY A 213 1.58 15.66 1.51
C GLY A 213 1.58 15.52 3.03
N ASN A 214 2.12 16.51 3.74
CA ASN A 214 2.02 16.54 5.21
C ASN A 214 0.71 17.24 5.61
N THR A 215 -0.22 16.50 6.20
CA THR A 215 -1.50 17.01 6.69
C THR A 215 -1.57 16.95 8.21
N PRO A 216 -2.53 17.61 8.87
CA PRO A 216 -2.73 17.45 10.31
C PRO A 216 -2.96 16.00 10.78
N ARG A 217 -3.36 15.09 9.86
CA ARG A 217 -3.53 13.67 10.17
C ARG A 217 -2.25 12.84 9.95
N GLY A 218 -1.25 13.40 9.27
CA GLY A 218 -0.01 12.72 8.89
C GLY A 218 0.26 12.84 7.41
N VAL A 219 1.12 11.95 6.90
CA VAL A 219 1.54 11.93 5.50
C VAL A 219 0.51 11.24 4.59
N LEU A 220 0.31 11.75 3.38
CA LEU A 220 -0.60 11.15 2.39
C LEU A 220 0.00 9.92 1.70
N ALA A 221 1.29 9.97 1.37
CA ALA A 221 2.00 8.89 0.68
C ALA A 221 3.51 8.95 0.90
N SER A 222 4.23 7.92 0.45
CA SER A 222 5.69 7.90 0.35
C SER A 222 6.09 7.72 -1.11
N LEU A 223 6.95 8.61 -1.61
CA LEU A 223 7.65 8.45 -2.89
C LEU A 223 8.97 7.72 -2.61
N THR A 224 9.22 6.64 -3.34
CA THR A 224 10.42 5.81 -3.16
C THR A 224 11.15 5.57 -4.48
N VAL A 225 12.45 5.79 -4.50
CA VAL A 225 13.36 5.39 -5.59
C VAL A 225 14.10 4.13 -5.17
N SER A 226 14.09 3.11 -6.03
CA SER A 226 14.81 1.85 -5.80
C SER A 226 16.05 1.79 -6.69
N LYS A 227 17.20 2.18 -6.12
CA LYS A 227 18.47 2.23 -6.83
C LYS A 227 19.12 0.85 -6.87
N LEU A 228 19.37 0.34 -8.07
CA LEU A 228 20.21 -0.85 -8.24
C LEU A 228 21.69 -0.44 -8.14
N VAL A 229 22.44 -1.08 -7.25
CA VAL A 229 23.89 -0.84 -7.10
C VAL A 229 24.61 -1.40 -8.32
N THR A 230 25.14 -0.51 -9.16
CA THR A 230 25.91 -0.85 -10.35
C THR A 230 27.42 -0.66 -10.14
N LEU A 231 28.22 -1.51 -10.77
CA LEU A 231 29.67 -1.39 -10.83
C LEU A 231 30.15 -0.47 -11.98
N LYS A 232 29.26 -0.11 -12.92
CA LYS A 232 29.59 0.73 -14.08
C LYS A 232 29.56 2.22 -13.70
N PRO A 233 30.67 2.96 -13.83
CA PRO A 233 30.74 4.39 -13.48
C PRO A 233 29.79 5.29 -14.27
N GLU A 234 29.60 5.02 -15.57
CA GLU A 234 28.75 5.82 -16.48
C GLU A 234 27.24 5.78 -16.16
N ASP A 235 26.79 4.84 -15.33
CA ASP A 235 25.41 4.70 -14.87
C ASP A 235 25.22 5.17 -13.42
N LYS A 236 26.25 5.76 -12.79
CA LYS A 236 26.18 6.22 -11.40
C LYS A 236 25.48 7.56 -11.29
N VAL A 237 24.20 7.51 -10.93
CA VAL A 237 23.54 8.62 -10.23
C VAL A 237 23.97 8.59 -8.76
N THR A 238 24.29 9.75 -8.20
CA THR A 238 24.66 9.90 -6.78
C THR A 238 23.41 9.89 -5.89
N ASP A 239 23.61 9.57 -4.62
CA ASP A 239 22.53 9.59 -3.61
C ASP A 239 21.95 10.98 -3.44
N GLN A 240 22.80 12.00 -3.54
CA GLN A 240 22.40 13.40 -3.46
C GLN A 240 21.53 13.82 -4.65
N GLU A 241 21.89 13.43 -5.88
CA GLU A 241 21.08 13.69 -7.08
C GLU A 241 19.72 12.99 -6.99
N ILE A 242 19.67 11.74 -6.49
CA ILE A 242 18.39 11.05 -6.26
C ILE A 242 17.51 11.85 -5.30
N ILE A 243 18.05 12.23 -4.13
CA ILE A 243 17.28 12.96 -3.11
C ILE A 243 16.79 14.31 -3.65
N GLU A 244 17.62 15.03 -4.41
CA GLU A 244 17.24 16.31 -5.03
C GLU A 244 16.12 16.13 -6.06
N GLN A 245 16.23 15.15 -6.95
CA GLN A 245 15.19 14.85 -7.93
C GLN A 245 13.90 14.35 -7.28
N MET A 246 13.99 13.61 -6.17
CA MET A 246 12.82 13.23 -5.38
C MET A 246 12.12 14.45 -4.79
N LYS A 247 12.86 15.46 -4.29
CA LYS A 247 12.26 16.72 -3.79
C LYS A 247 11.53 17.48 -4.89
N ILE A 248 12.14 17.63 -6.06
CA ILE A 248 11.51 18.26 -7.24
C ILE A 248 10.24 17.50 -7.65
N CYS A 249 10.31 16.16 -7.66
CA CYS A 249 9.16 15.32 -7.94
C CYS A 249 8.04 15.55 -6.91
N LYS A 250 8.38 15.54 -5.62
CA LYS A 250 7.46 15.83 -4.52
C LYS A 250 6.75 17.17 -4.70
N GLU A 251 7.48 18.25 -4.94
CA GLU A 251 6.91 19.60 -5.11
C GLU A 251 5.88 19.63 -6.24
N LYS A 252 6.19 18.99 -7.38
CA LYS A 252 5.24 18.86 -8.50
C LYS A 252 4.01 18.04 -8.13
N ILE A 253 4.18 16.95 -7.38
CA ILE A 253 3.06 16.13 -6.91
C ILE A 253 2.15 16.93 -5.98
N GLU A 254 2.73 17.62 -5.00
CA GLU A 254 1.99 18.43 -4.02
C GLU A 254 1.27 19.61 -4.69
N ALA A 255 1.90 20.26 -5.67
CA ALA A 255 1.25 21.28 -6.50
C ALA A 255 0.05 20.71 -7.30
N ASN A 256 0.21 19.54 -7.92
CA ASN A 256 -0.88 18.86 -8.64
C ASN A 256 -2.04 18.43 -7.71
N LEU A 257 -1.76 18.21 -6.43
CA LEU A 257 -2.77 17.92 -5.41
C LEU A 257 -3.45 19.17 -4.85
N GLY A 258 -2.95 20.37 -5.18
CA GLY A 258 -3.41 21.62 -4.58
C GLY A 258 -2.98 21.78 -3.11
N ILE A 259 -1.94 21.07 -2.69
CA ILE A 259 -1.32 21.21 -1.37
C ILE A 259 -0.24 22.27 -1.50
N ASN A 260 -0.62 23.53 -1.38
CA ASN A 260 0.36 24.60 -1.26
C ASN A 260 0.88 24.61 0.18
N LEU A 261 2.20 24.46 0.33
CA LEU A 261 2.93 24.58 1.59
C LEU A 261 2.79 25.99 2.18
#